data_AF-A0A0C3F9L8-F1
#
_entry.id   AF-A0A0C3F9L8-F1
#
_cell.length_a   1.000
_cell.length_b   1.000
_cell.length_c   1.000
_cell.angle_alpha   90.00
_cell.angle_beta   90.00
_cell.angle_gamma   90.00
#
_symmetry.space_group_name_H-M   'P 1'
#
loop_
_entity.id
_entity.type
_entity.pdbx_description
1 polymer ?
#
loop_
_entity_poly.entity_id
_entity_poly.type
_entity_poly.pdbx_seq_one_letter_code
_entity_poly.pdbx_strand_id
1 'polypeptide(L)'
;MQISFTSQIDKAKLFAPSLEFVNSSTFTDCSRQTDFAFDIKPDVCVYPNESGHRGPTDIVHANLTIKFKWHSGDDPFCLPYSIGEGDNMKTSFLHDTKGGTNTAGQITAYVAAQLGAQFRTCTYSVLIVKSIARLIQWDRTGTVVSEPIAYNQEPALVEFFRRYHKAPQELRGVDTTVTEPTAGEKRLARKCLGIDDTTVLLKMAVQTPNSQRWYVIRAPMANHYTPPGRATRGFEAYDIERRRKVFVKDTWRVDLAGIEKEGDTYQLLWAAQVRNLAVCSASGDIGDQATCTHLYKDAPWACDTKHDLVPHHHYRLVLDTIGQSLTKFSSSREMLRSVLDAIICTFFLFFFPSQLLIFSMFRP
;
A
#
# COMPACT_ATOMS: atom_id res chain seq x y z
N MET A 1 -26.13 -16.22 -24.09
CA MET A 1 -26.63 -16.67 -22.76
C MET A 1 -26.19 -15.64 -21.72
N GLN A 2 -26.93 -14.54 -21.65
CA GLN A 2 -26.69 -13.38 -20.80
C GLN A 2 -27.45 -13.60 -19.48
N ILE A 3 -27.08 -14.64 -18.73
CA ILE A 3 -27.41 -14.69 -17.29
C ILE A 3 -26.64 -13.50 -16.73
N SER A 4 -27.36 -12.38 -16.57
CA SER A 4 -26.71 -11.07 -16.57
C SER A 4 -25.72 -11.00 -15.42
N PHE A 5 -24.53 -10.48 -15.70
CA PHE A 5 -23.52 -10.10 -14.73
C PHE A 5 -24.13 -9.46 -13.47
N THR A 6 -25.17 -8.64 -13.67
CA THR A 6 -26.00 -8.02 -12.64
C THR A 6 -26.74 -9.03 -11.75
N SER A 7 -27.31 -10.10 -12.29
CA SER A 7 -27.98 -11.15 -11.51
C SER A 7 -27.03 -11.89 -10.55
N GLN A 8 -25.76 -12.07 -10.93
CA GLN A 8 -24.75 -12.66 -10.04
C GLN A 8 -24.37 -11.69 -8.92
N ILE A 9 -24.23 -10.40 -9.24
CA ILE A 9 -23.97 -9.33 -8.28
C ILE A 9 -25.10 -9.23 -7.24
N ASP A 10 -26.36 -9.28 -7.68
CA ASP A 10 -27.50 -9.17 -6.77
C ASP A 10 -27.62 -10.37 -5.83
N LYS A 11 -27.23 -11.57 -6.28
CA LYS A 11 -27.14 -12.75 -5.41
C LYS A 11 -26.02 -12.62 -4.37
N ALA A 12 -24.88 -12.01 -4.72
CA ALA A 12 -23.78 -11.81 -3.77
C ALA A 12 -24.18 -10.92 -2.58
N LYS A 13 -25.02 -9.90 -2.81
CA LYS A 13 -25.54 -9.00 -1.76
C LYS A 13 -26.25 -9.75 -0.63
N LEU A 14 -26.94 -10.86 -0.94
CA LEU A 14 -27.66 -11.65 0.06
C LEU A 14 -26.73 -12.25 1.13
N PHE A 15 -25.46 -12.48 0.78
CA PHE A 15 -24.48 -13.11 1.68
C PHE A 15 -23.58 -12.10 2.40
N ALA A 16 -23.60 -10.83 1.96
CA ALA A 16 -22.80 -9.75 2.53
C ALA A 16 -23.60 -8.44 2.59
N PRO A 17 -24.61 -8.34 3.47
CA PRO A 17 -25.55 -7.21 3.52
C PRO A 17 -24.93 -5.87 3.91
N SER A 18 -23.73 -5.87 4.51
CA SER A 18 -22.98 -4.65 4.83
C SER A 18 -22.05 -4.17 3.71
N LEU A 19 -22.08 -4.86 2.55
CA LEU A 19 -21.30 -4.52 1.38
C LEU A 19 -22.21 -4.24 0.18
N GLU A 20 -21.83 -3.22 -0.57
CA GLU A 20 -22.44 -2.86 -1.84
C GLU A 20 -21.57 -3.36 -2.98
N PHE A 21 -22.11 -4.27 -3.80
CA PHE A 21 -21.46 -4.76 -5.01
C PHE A 21 -21.95 -3.96 -6.20
N VAL A 22 -21.05 -3.20 -6.82
CA VAL A 22 -21.38 -2.26 -7.90
C VAL A 22 -20.77 -2.73 -9.20
N ASN A 23 -21.60 -2.89 -10.24
CA ASN A 23 -21.10 -3.13 -11.60
C ASN A 23 -20.35 -1.88 -12.10
N SER A 24 -19.04 -1.99 -12.14
CA SER A 24 -18.11 -0.91 -12.51
C SER A 24 -17.46 -1.14 -13.88
N SER A 25 -17.82 -2.23 -14.56
CA SER A 25 -17.16 -2.72 -15.79
C SER A 25 -17.10 -1.75 -16.96
N THR A 26 -17.93 -0.70 -16.98
CA THR A 26 -17.92 0.35 -18.01
C THR A 26 -17.28 1.66 -17.56
N PHE A 27 -16.98 1.81 -16.27
CA PHE A 27 -16.58 3.07 -15.66
C PHE A 27 -15.10 3.07 -15.28
N THR A 28 -14.38 4.12 -15.68
CA THR A 28 -13.01 4.37 -15.24
C THR A 28 -13.01 5.00 -13.85
N ASP A 29 -11.91 4.83 -13.11
CA ASP A 29 -11.77 5.40 -11.77
C ASP A 29 -12.01 6.91 -11.75
N CYS A 30 -12.95 7.33 -10.92
CA CYS A 30 -13.33 8.73 -10.76
C CYS A 30 -12.67 9.38 -9.53
N SER A 31 -11.81 8.66 -8.81
CA SER A 31 -11.23 9.11 -7.54
C SER A 31 -10.30 10.31 -7.69
N ARG A 32 -9.69 10.48 -8.87
CA ARG A 32 -8.62 11.46 -9.16
C ARG A 32 -7.39 11.32 -8.25
N GLN A 33 -7.25 10.18 -7.59
CA GLN A 33 -6.13 9.85 -6.69
C GLN A 33 -5.28 8.72 -7.25
N THR A 34 -5.35 8.49 -8.56
CA THR A 34 -4.54 7.52 -9.29
C THR A 34 -3.92 8.20 -10.50
N ASP A 35 -2.61 8.06 -10.64
CA ASP A 35 -1.83 8.49 -11.80
C ASP A 35 -1.21 7.25 -12.43
N PHE A 36 -2.02 6.56 -13.25
CA PHE A 36 -1.60 5.40 -14.04
C PHE A 36 -1.75 5.71 -15.53
N ALA A 37 -0.91 5.10 -16.36
CA ALA A 37 -0.90 5.32 -17.81
C ALA A 37 -2.06 4.58 -18.52
N PHE A 38 -2.85 3.84 -17.76
CA PHE A 38 -3.95 3.01 -18.23
C PHE A 38 -5.14 3.18 -17.28
N ASP A 39 -6.33 2.85 -17.79
CA ASP A 39 -7.57 3.00 -17.05
C ASP A 39 -7.68 1.98 -15.91
N ILE A 40 -7.88 2.49 -14.70
CA ILE A 40 -8.34 1.69 -13.56
C ILE A 40 -9.83 1.43 -13.73
N LYS A 41 -10.17 0.19 -14.11
CA LYS A 41 -11.54 -0.22 -14.48
C LYS A 41 -11.84 -1.67 -14.10
N PRO A 42 -11.92 -1.98 -12.79
CA PRO A 42 -12.41 -3.28 -12.32
C PRO A 42 -13.83 -3.56 -12.82
N ASP A 43 -14.21 -4.83 -12.94
CA ASP A 43 -15.56 -5.18 -13.42
C ASP A 43 -16.62 -5.01 -12.32
N VAL A 44 -16.24 -5.29 -11.08
CA VAL A 44 -17.03 -4.97 -9.88
C VAL A 44 -16.13 -4.32 -8.84
N CYS A 45 -16.57 -3.19 -8.30
CA CYS A 45 -16.05 -2.63 -7.07
C CYS A 45 -17.00 -2.98 -5.94
N VAL A 46 -16.44 -3.39 -4.79
CA VAL A 46 -17.23 -3.65 -3.58
C VAL A 46 -16.93 -2.61 -2.55
N TYR A 47 -17.97 -1.91 -2.11
CA TYR A 47 -17.91 -0.84 -1.13
C TYR A 47 -18.51 -1.29 0.19
N PRO A 48 -18.11 -0.69 1.32
CA PRO A 48 -18.96 -0.75 2.52
C PRO A 48 -20.26 0.03 2.25
N ASN A 49 -21.36 -0.32 2.91
CA ASN A 49 -22.57 0.50 2.83
C ASN A 49 -22.27 1.94 3.26
N GLU A 50 -22.89 2.90 2.58
CA GLU A 50 -22.75 4.34 2.89
C GLU A 50 -21.30 4.85 2.82
N SER A 51 -20.46 4.25 1.97
CA SER A 51 -19.04 4.62 1.87
C SER A 51 -18.77 6.02 1.32
N GLY A 52 -19.80 6.72 0.83
CA GLY A 52 -19.64 8.01 0.16
C GLY A 52 -18.85 7.93 -1.15
N HIS A 53 -18.82 6.76 -1.81
CA HIS A 53 -18.12 6.61 -3.08
C HIS A 53 -18.71 7.55 -4.14
N ARG A 54 -17.83 8.13 -4.98
CA ARG A 54 -18.20 9.22 -5.90
C ARG A 54 -18.86 8.75 -7.20
N GLY A 55 -18.74 7.47 -7.51
CA GLY A 55 -19.26 6.84 -8.72
C GLY A 55 -19.02 5.33 -8.71
N PRO A 56 -19.37 4.63 -9.81
CA PRO A 56 -19.30 3.17 -9.85
C PRO A 56 -17.88 2.62 -9.64
N THR A 57 -16.88 3.32 -10.16
CA THR A 57 -15.45 3.02 -9.93
C THR A 57 -14.81 4.15 -9.13
N ASP A 58 -14.59 3.91 -7.84
CA ASP A 58 -13.86 4.82 -6.94
C ASP A 58 -12.90 3.98 -6.08
N ILE A 59 -11.66 3.83 -6.57
CA ILE A 59 -10.69 2.93 -5.95
C ILE A 59 -10.26 3.39 -4.57
N VAL A 60 -10.55 4.63 -4.16
CA VAL A 60 -10.24 5.17 -2.83
C VAL A 60 -11.22 4.66 -1.78
N HIS A 61 -12.45 4.33 -2.17
CA HIS A 61 -13.48 3.82 -1.27
C HIS A 61 -13.70 2.30 -1.41
N ALA A 62 -13.27 1.70 -2.53
CA ALA A 62 -13.41 0.27 -2.75
C ALA A 62 -12.66 -0.53 -1.67
N ASN A 63 -13.32 -1.53 -1.08
CA ASN A 63 -12.73 -2.47 -0.14
C ASN A 63 -12.07 -3.65 -0.85
N LEU A 64 -12.72 -4.16 -1.89
CA LEU A 64 -12.18 -5.19 -2.75
C LEU A 64 -12.64 -4.97 -4.20
N THR A 65 -11.93 -5.59 -5.13
CA THR A 65 -12.28 -5.59 -6.55
C THR A 65 -12.51 -7.00 -7.06
N ILE A 66 -13.42 -7.15 -8.02
CA ILE A 66 -13.68 -8.42 -8.72
C ILE A 66 -13.41 -8.22 -10.21
N LYS A 67 -12.59 -9.09 -10.79
CA LYS A 67 -12.30 -9.13 -12.22
C LYS A 67 -12.90 -10.39 -12.83
N PHE A 68 -13.54 -10.24 -13.99
CA PHE A 68 -14.09 -11.33 -14.78
C PHE A 68 -13.29 -11.53 -16.06
N LYS A 69 -13.11 -12.79 -16.43
CA LYS A 69 -12.56 -13.23 -17.71
C LYS A 69 -13.39 -14.37 -18.27
N TRP A 70 -13.51 -14.39 -19.60
CA TRP A 70 -14.40 -15.32 -20.30
C TRP A 70 -13.66 -16.46 -21.00
N HIS A 71 -12.34 -16.32 -21.20
CA HIS A 71 -11.51 -17.35 -21.83
C HIS A 71 -10.59 -17.99 -20.79
N SER A 72 -10.45 -19.32 -20.86
CA SER A 72 -9.59 -20.05 -19.91
C SER A 72 -8.11 -19.64 -20.03
N GLY A 73 -7.67 -19.24 -21.23
CA GLY A 73 -6.33 -18.70 -21.45
C GLY A 73 -6.09 -17.31 -20.86
N ASP A 74 -7.11 -16.69 -20.24
CA ASP A 74 -6.96 -15.46 -19.48
C ASP A 74 -6.70 -15.72 -17.98
N ASP A 75 -6.80 -16.97 -17.50
CA ASP A 75 -6.42 -17.31 -16.12
C ASP A 75 -4.89 -17.22 -16.00
N PRO A 76 -4.35 -16.31 -15.17
CA PRO A 76 -2.93 -16.22 -14.94
C PRO A 76 -2.40 -17.36 -14.06
N PHE A 77 -3.28 -18.19 -13.48
CA PHE A 77 -2.90 -19.22 -12.54
C PHE A 77 -3.30 -20.61 -13.04
N CYS A 78 -2.40 -21.57 -12.88
CA CYS A 78 -2.62 -22.98 -13.18
C CYS A 78 -2.25 -23.86 -11.98
N LEU A 79 -2.41 -25.17 -12.12
CA LEU A 79 -1.86 -26.10 -11.13
C LEU A 79 -0.33 -25.95 -11.11
N PRO A 80 0.31 -26.03 -9.92
CA PRO A 80 1.75 -25.98 -9.82
C PRO A 80 2.45 -26.97 -10.75
N TYR A 81 3.47 -26.51 -11.47
CA TYR A 81 4.28 -27.29 -12.37
C TYR A 81 5.76 -26.96 -12.21
N SER A 82 6.62 -27.95 -12.46
CA SER A 82 8.07 -27.77 -12.38
C SER A 82 8.63 -27.10 -13.64
N ILE A 83 9.55 -26.17 -13.45
CA ILE A 83 10.32 -25.47 -14.48
C ILE A 83 11.81 -25.76 -14.23
N GLY A 84 12.52 -26.22 -15.26
CA GLY A 84 13.95 -26.53 -15.19
C GLY A 84 14.27 -28.01 -14.88
N GLU A 85 15.55 -28.32 -14.75
CA GLU A 85 16.08 -29.67 -14.49
C GLU A 85 17.12 -29.66 -13.35
N GLY A 86 17.24 -30.77 -12.61
CA GLY A 86 18.23 -30.97 -11.55
C GLY A 86 18.05 -30.00 -10.36
N ASP A 87 19.15 -29.51 -9.81
CA ASP A 87 19.18 -28.56 -8.67
C ASP A 87 18.54 -27.19 -8.98
N ASN A 88 18.19 -26.92 -10.25
CA ASN A 88 17.52 -25.70 -10.69
C ASN A 88 16.01 -25.87 -10.90
N MET A 89 15.42 -27.01 -10.50
CA MET A 89 13.98 -27.23 -10.60
C MET A 89 13.23 -26.23 -9.72
N LYS A 90 12.30 -25.48 -10.31
CA LYS A 90 11.47 -24.49 -9.61
C LYS A 90 10.00 -24.79 -9.82
N THR A 91 9.18 -24.64 -8.80
CA THR A 91 7.74 -24.79 -8.93
C THR A 91 7.09 -23.45 -9.30
N SER A 92 6.28 -23.41 -10.35
CA SER A 92 5.50 -22.24 -10.76
C SER A 92 4.02 -22.60 -10.86
N PHE A 93 3.15 -21.65 -10.53
CA PHE A 93 1.72 -21.75 -10.78
C PHE A 93 1.22 -20.60 -11.68
N LEU A 94 2.13 -19.82 -12.27
CA LEU A 94 1.78 -18.77 -13.24
C LEU A 94 1.66 -19.37 -14.65
N HIS A 95 0.53 -19.15 -15.29
CA HIS A 95 0.24 -19.66 -16.62
C HIS A 95 0.92 -18.78 -17.69
N ASP A 96 1.85 -19.37 -18.46
CA ASP A 96 2.60 -18.66 -19.51
C ASP A 96 1.77 -18.52 -20.81
N THR A 97 0.68 -17.77 -20.71
CA THR A 97 -0.12 -17.37 -21.86
C THR A 97 -0.19 -15.87 -21.93
N LYS A 98 -0.29 -15.33 -23.14
CA LYS A 98 -0.47 -13.88 -23.33
C LYS A 98 -1.70 -13.35 -22.57
N GLY A 99 -2.81 -14.10 -22.56
CA GLY A 99 -4.02 -13.75 -21.82
C GLY A 99 -3.79 -13.74 -20.30
N GLY A 100 -3.21 -14.81 -19.76
CA GLY A 100 -2.83 -14.91 -18.35
C GLY A 100 -1.91 -13.77 -17.92
N THR A 101 -0.78 -13.55 -18.61
CA THR A 101 0.16 -12.46 -18.32
C THR A 101 -0.52 -11.08 -18.33
N ASN A 102 -1.40 -10.83 -19.31
CA ASN A 102 -2.16 -9.58 -19.36
C ASN A 102 -3.14 -9.44 -18.18
N THR A 103 -3.82 -10.52 -17.79
CA THR A 103 -4.71 -10.53 -16.63
C THR A 103 -3.94 -10.32 -15.34
N ALA A 104 -2.80 -10.98 -15.15
CA ALA A 104 -1.92 -10.78 -13.98
C ALA A 104 -1.48 -9.32 -13.86
N GLY A 105 -1.03 -8.70 -14.96
CA GLY A 105 -0.69 -7.27 -14.99
C GLY A 105 -1.88 -6.38 -14.64
N GLN A 106 -3.06 -6.68 -15.20
CA GLN A 106 -4.29 -5.92 -14.95
C GLN A 106 -4.76 -5.97 -13.49
N ILE A 107 -4.80 -7.16 -12.87
CA ILE A 107 -5.22 -7.28 -11.46
C ILE A 107 -4.19 -6.67 -10.51
N THR A 108 -2.90 -6.83 -10.82
CA THR A 108 -1.79 -6.22 -10.05
C THR A 108 -1.89 -4.70 -10.09
N ALA A 109 -2.20 -4.14 -11.25
CA ALA A 109 -2.41 -2.71 -11.43
C ALA A 109 -3.56 -2.15 -10.59
N TYR A 110 -4.70 -2.84 -10.52
CA TYR A 110 -5.84 -2.39 -9.71
C TYR A 110 -5.50 -2.41 -8.22
N VAL A 111 -4.76 -3.42 -7.78
CA VAL A 111 -4.26 -3.50 -6.41
C VAL A 111 -3.22 -2.42 -6.13
N ALA A 112 -2.32 -2.12 -7.08
CA ALA A 112 -1.36 -1.02 -6.95
C ALA A 112 -2.07 0.33 -6.76
N ALA A 113 -3.11 0.58 -7.55
CA ALA A 113 -3.96 1.77 -7.44
C ALA A 113 -4.65 1.84 -6.07
N GLN A 114 -5.29 0.75 -5.63
CA GLN A 114 -5.97 0.70 -4.34
C GLN A 114 -4.99 0.87 -3.17
N LEU A 115 -3.93 0.06 -3.14
CA LEU A 115 -2.92 0.13 -2.11
C LEU A 115 -2.20 1.45 -2.13
N GLY A 116 -2.11 2.17 -3.26
CA GLY A 116 -1.46 3.47 -3.40
C GLY A 116 -2.32 4.64 -2.94
N ALA A 117 -3.63 4.57 -3.19
CA ALA A 117 -4.58 5.63 -2.89
C ALA A 117 -5.17 5.51 -1.47
N GLN A 118 -5.00 4.35 -0.83
CA GLN A 118 -5.49 4.08 0.53
C GLN A 118 -4.33 3.73 1.48
N PHE A 119 -4.60 3.80 2.79
CA PHE A 119 -3.75 3.23 3.83
C PHE A 119 -4.27 1.84 4.19
N ARG A 120 -3.52 0.83 3.75
CA ARG A 120 -3.90 -0.58 3.85
C ARG A 120 -2.70 -1.43 4.26
N THR A 121 -2.93 -2.40 5.14
CA THR A 121 -1.96 -3.44 5.51
C THR A 121 -1.97 -4.60 4.52
N CYS A 122 -3.15 -4.92 4.01
CA CYS A 122 -3.36 -5.87 2.92
C CYS A 122 -4.61 -5.50 2.11
N THR A 123 -4.77 -6.13 0.96
CA THR A 123 -5.93 -5.99 0.09
C THR A 123 -6.39 -7.37 -0.37
N TYR A 124 -7.69 -7.51 -0.59
CA TYR A 124 -8.26 -8.71 -1.19
C TYR A 124 -8.85 -8.40 -2.56
N SER A 125 -8.74 -9.33 -3.50
CA SER A 125 -9.41 -9.27 -4.80
C SER A 125 -9.93 -10.64 -5.20
N VAL A 126 -10.93 -10.68 -6.06
CA VAL A 126 -11.48 -11.92 -6.60
C VAL A 126 -11.29 -11.95 -8.12
N LEU A 127 -10.73 -13.03 -8.64
CA LEU A 127 -10.67 -13.29 -10.07
C LEU A 127 -11.67 -14.39 -10.41
N ILE A 128 -12.57 -14.13 -11.36
CA ILE A 128 -13.53 -15.11 -11.88
C ILE A 128 -13.19 -15.37 -13.34
N VAL A 129 -12.81 -16.61 -13.65
CA VAL A 129 -12.56 -17.07 -15.02
C VAL A 129 -13.58 -18.16 -15.32
N LYS A 130 -14.55 -17.85 -16.18
CA LYS A 130 -15.70 -18.74 -16.46
C LYS A 130 -16.39 -19.21 -15.17
N SER A 131 -16.27 -20.49 -14.83
CA SER A 131 -16.89 -21.16 -13.68
C SER A 131 -15.96 -21.32 -12.48
N ILE A 132 -14.75 -20.75 -12.55
CA ILE A 132 -13.74 -20.82 -11.50
C ILE A 132 -13.54 -19.45 -10.87
N ALA A 133 -13.50 -19.40 -9.55
CA ALA A 133 -13.14 -18.22 -8.77
C ALA A 133 -11.80 -18.46 -8.06
N ARG A 134 -11.03 -17.40 -7.88
CA ARG A 134 -9.82 -17.37 -7.06
C ARG A 134 -9.88 -16.19 -6.11
N LEU A 135 -9.66 -16.48 -4.83
CA LEU A 135 -9.46 -15.46 -3.82
C LEU A 135 -7.98 -15.10 -3.80
N ILE A 136 -7.69 -13.81 -3.79
CA ILE A 136 -6.32 -13.32 -3.83
C ILE A 136 -6.14 -12.33 -2.69
N GLN A 137 -5.16 -12.59 -1.83
CA GLN A 137 -4.72 -11.67 -0.79
C GLN A 137 -3.37 -11.08 -1.20
N TRP A 138 -3.23 -9.78 -1.01
CA TRP A 138 -2.06 -8.99 -1.38
C TRP A 138 -1.55 -8.25 -0.14
N ASP A 139 -0.27 -8.35 0.15
CA ASP A 139 0.41 -7.49 1.12
C ASP A 139 1.70 -6.91 0.53
N ARG A 140 2.53 -6.30 1.39
CA ARG A 140 3.80 -5.70 0.97
C ARG A 140 4.94 -6.69 0.80
N THR A 141 4.75 -7.95 1.13
CA THR A 141 5.70 -9.02 0.86
C THR A 141 5.37 -9.73 -0.45
N GLY A 142 4.09 -10.00 -0.72
CA GLY A 142 3.69 -10.74 -1.90
C GLY A 142 2.19 -10.96 -2.01
N THR A 143 1.85 -12.08 -2.65
CA THR A 143 0.47 -12.44 -2.99
C THR A 143 0.21 -13.90 -2.68
N VAL A 144 -0.90 -14.18 -1.98
CA VAL A 144 -1.42 -15.54 -1.77
C VAL A 144 -2.67 -15.72 -2.65
N VAL A 145 -2.72 -16.82 -3.38
CA VAL A 145 -3.83 -17.15 -4.29
C VAL A 145 -4.45 -18.47 -3.84
N SER A 146 -5.78 -18.52 -3.74
CA SER A 146 -6.47 -19.77 -3.45
C SER A 146 -6.34 -20.77 -4.60
N GLU A 147 -6.50 -22.05 -4.26
CA GLU A 147 -6.87 -23.08 -5.24
C GLU A 147 -8.12 -22.66 -6.04
N PRO A 148 -8.30 -23.17 -7.27
CA PRO A 148 -9.46 -22.86 -8.09
C PRO A 148 -10.76 -23.31 -7.40
N ILE A 149 -11.67 -22.38 -7.16
CA ILE A 149 -12.97 -22.65 -6.52
C ILE A 149 -14.03 -22.78 -7.62
N ALA A 150 -14.67 -23.95 -7.75
CA ALA A 150 -15.84 -24.12 -8.59
C ALA A 150 -17.07 -23.48 -7.92
N TYR A 151 -17.18 -22.15 -7.98
CA TYR A 151 -18.09 -21.35 -7.15
C TYR A 151 -19.60 -21.63 -7.36
N ASN A 152 -19.99 -22.35 -8.41
CA ASN A 152 -21.37 -22.81 -8.61
C ASN A 152 -21.67 -24.14 -7.89
N GLN A 153 -20.64 -24.83 -7.41
CA GLN A 153 -20.72 -26.14 -6.75
C GLN A 153 -20.22 -26.06 -5.30
N GLU A 154 -19.27 -25.17 -5.03
CA GLU A 154 -18.60 -25.04 -3.74
C GLU A 154 -19.03 -23.76 -2.99
N PRO A 155 -19.20 -23.83 -1.66
CA PRO A 155 -19.64 -22.68 -0.86
C PRO A 155 -18.50 -21.68 -0.56
N ALA A 156 -17.25 -21.98 -0.91
CA ALA A 156 -16.08 -21.26 -0.43
C ALA A 156 -16.09 -19.75 -0.79
N LEU A 157 -16.49 -19.39 -2.01
CA LEU A 157 -16.60 -17.97 -2.41
C LEU A 157 -17.69 -17.23 -1.62
N VAL A 158 -18.83 -17.88 -1.39
CA VAL A 158 -19.93 -17.31 -0.60
C VAL A 158 -19.51 -17.15 0.86
N GLU A 159 -18.86 -18.17 1.42
CA GLU A 159 -18.36 -18.16 2.79
C GLU A 159 -17.30 -17.07 3.00
N PHE A 160 -16.44 -16.83 1.99
CA PHE A 160 -15.51 -15.70 2.00
C PHE A 160 -16.26 -14.37 2.15
N PHE A 161 -17.22 -14.06 1.28
CA PHE A 161 -17.98 -12.80 1.40
C PHE A 161 -18.73 -12.70 2.73
N ARG A 162 -19.32 -13.82 3.18
CA ARG A 162 -20.02 -13.92 4.47
C ARG A 162 -19.11 -13.61 5.67
N ARG A 163 -17.85 -14.02 5.63
CA ARG A 163 -16.86 -13.70 6.67
C ARG A 163 -16.29 -12.30 6.50
N TYR A 164 -15.96 -11.92 5.27
CA TYR A 164 -15.33 -10.64 4.95
C TYR A 164 -16.21 -9.46 5.39
N HIS A 165 -17.52 -9.49 5.13
CA HIS A 165 -18.41 -8.38 5.51
C HIS A 165 -18.59 -8.22 7.03
N LYS A 166 -18.40 -9.30 7.80
CA LYS A 166 -18.44 -9.33 9.27
C LYS A 166 -17.09 -9.04 9.91
N ALA A 167 -16.01 -9.14 9.13
CA ALA A 167 -14.67 -8.95 9.63
C ALA A 167 -14.44 -7.49 10.05
N PRO A 168 -13.73 -7.27 11.17
CA PRO A 168 -13.31 -5.93 11.56
C PRO A 168 -12.44 -5.29 10.47
N GLN A 169 -12.33 -3.96 10.52
CA GLN A 169 -11.64 -3.19 9.49
C GLN A 169 -10.16 -3.60 9.36
N GLU A 170 -9.49 -3.93 10.47
CA GLU A 170 -8.08 -4.37 10.44
C GLU A 170 -7.91 -5.68 9.65
N LEU A 171 -8.81 -6.65 9.84
CA LEU A 171 -8.78 -7.93 9.10
C LEU A 171 -9.17 -7.78 7.62
N ARG A 172 -9.91 -6.72 7.28
CA ARG A 172 -10.15 -6.29 5.89
C ARG A 172 -8.98 -5.50 5.30
N GLY A 173 -7.90 -5.36 6.07
CA GLY A 173 -6.66 -4.73 5.66
C GLY A 173 -6.64 -3.22 5.76
N VAL A 174 -7.61 -2.59 6.43
CA VAL A 174 -7.63 -1.12 6.65
C VAL A 174 -6.65 -0.76 7.76
N ASP A 175 -5.82 0.26 7.52
CA ASP A 175 -5.02 0.86 8.59
C ASP A 175 -5.90 1.81 9.43
N THR A 176 -6.34 1.33 10.59
CA THR A 176 -7.22 2.07 11.52
C THR A 176 -6.53 3.21 12.26
N THR A 177 -5.20 3.36 12.11
CA THR A 177 -4.45 4.49 12.69
C THR A 177 -4.54 5.76 11.84
N VAL A 178 -5.13 5.67 10.64
CA VAL A 178 -5.46 6.79 9.78
C VAL A 178 -6.96 7.08 9.87
N THR A 179 -7.29 8.33 10.18
CA THR A 179 -8.66 8.79 10.48
C THR A 179 -8.97 10.11 9.80
N GLU A 180 -10.22 10.57 9.91
CA GLU A 180 -10.62 11.89 9.44
C GLU A 180 -10.25 12.97 10.49
N PRO A 181 -9.57 14.06 10.11
CA PRO A 181 -9.34 15.17 11.03
C PRO A 181 -10.63 15.94 11.33
N THR A 182 -10.72 16.53 12.52
CA THR A 182 -11.82 17.41 12.90
C THR A 182 -11.86 18.68 12.02
N ALA A 183 -13.01 19.36 11.96
CA ALA A 183 -13.13 20.63 11.20
C ALA A 183 -12.11 21.69 11.63
N GLY A 184 -11.80 21.76 12.94
CA GLY A 184 -10.79 22.68 13.47
C GLY A 184 -9.37 22.32 13.02
N GLU A 185 -9.00 21.04 13.07
CA GLU A 185 -7.72 20.54 12.58
C GLU A 185 -7.57 20.76 11.06
N LYS A 186 -8.61 20.47 10.27
CA LYS A 186 -8.64 20.76 8.83
C LYS A 186 -8.35 22.23 8.56
N ARG A 187 -9.08 23.15 9.21
CA ARG A 187 -8.88 24.60 9.02
C ARG A 187 -7.44 25.04 9.31
N LEU A 188 -6.85 24.56 10.41
CA LEU A 188 -5.49 24.92 10.80
C LEU A 188 -4.44 24.31 9.86
N ALA A 189 -4.62 23.03 9.50
CA ALA A 189 -3.77 22.36 8.52
C ALA A 189 -3.83 23.07 7.17
N ARG A 190 -5.02 23.49 6.71
CA ARG A 190 -5.16 24.22 5.45
C ARG A 190 -4.35 25.51 5.42
N LYS A 191 -4.48 26.30 6.48
CA LYS A 191 -3.73 27.54 6.65
C LYS A 191 -2.22 27.29 6.72
N CYS A 192 -1.77 26.28 7.47
CA CYS A 192 -0.34 26.00 7.66
C CYS A 192 0.32 25.41 6.41
N LEU A 193 -0.39 24.52 5.71
CA LEU A 193 0.13 23.82 4.53
C LEU A 193 -0.03 24.65 3.25
N GLY A 194 -0.88 25.69 3.25
CA GLY A 194 -1.16 26.50 2.07
C GLY A 194 -1.96 25.71 1.03
N ILE A 195 -3.01 25.01 1.48
CA ILE A 195 -3.78 24.09 0.66
C ILE A 195 -5.24 24.53 0.56
N ASP A 196 -5.86 24.21 -0.56
CA ASP A 196 -7.23 24.60 -0.87
C ASP A 196 -8.28 23.79 -0.08
N ASP A 197 -9.53 24.27 -0.12
CA ASP A 197 -10.64 23.65 0.61
C ASP A 197 -11.15 22.35 -0.01
N THR A 198 -10.78 22.03 -1.25
CA THR A 198 -11.20 20.81 -1.95
C THR A 198 -10.25 19.63 -1.70
N THR A 199 -9.00 19.91 -1.29
CA THR A 199 -8.03 18.88 -0.94
C THR A 199 -8.56 18.01 0.23
N VAL A 200 -8.59 16.70 0.01
CA VAL A 200 -8.93 15.70 1.03
C VAL A 200 -7.77 15.59 2.03
N LEU A 201 -8.11 15.67 3.31
CA LEU A 201 -7.16 15.63 4.42
C LEU A 201 -7.40 14.40 5.29
N LEU A 202 -6.31 13.77 5.71
CA LEU A 202 -6.29 12.61 6.60
C LEU A 202 -5.46 12.93 7.83
N LYS A 203 -5.78 12.26 8.94
CA LYS A 203 -5.08 12.38 10.22
C LYS A 203 -4.44 11.04 10.55
N MET A 204 -3.17 11.04 10.93
CA MET A 204 -2.43 9.81 11.27
C MET A 204 -1.58 9.99 12.52
N ALA A 205 -1.40 8.88 13.24
CA ALA A 205 -0.53 8.82 14.40
C ALA A 205 0.88 8.35 14.01
N VAL A 206 1.90 8.91 14.69
CA VAL A 206 3.27 8.41 14.70
C VAL A 206 3.73 8.21 16.13
N GLN A 207 4.39 7.09 16.39
CA GLN A 207 4.88 6.76 17.72
C GLN A 207 6.02 7.69 18.15
N THR A 208 6.09 7.95 19.44
CA THR A 208 7.21 8.58 20.14
C THR A 208 7.60 7.68 21.31
N PRO A 209 8.80 7.84 21.92
CA PRO A 209 9.24 6.96 23.00
C PRO A 209 8.24 6.78 24.16
N ASN A 210 7.43 7.80 24.44
CA ASN A 210 6.54 7.83 25.61
C ASN A 210 5.04 8.01 25.27
N SER A 211 4.68 8.17 24.00
CA SER A 211 3.30 8.49 23.56
C SER A 211 3.15 8.35 22.04
N GLN A 212 2.05 8.83 21.49
CA GLN A 212 1.84 9.04 20.05
C GLN A 212 1.59 10.52 19.77
N ARG A 213 2.01 10.98 18.60
CA ARG A 213 1.67 12.32 18.08
C ARG A 213 0.83 12.23 16.83
N TRP A 214 -0.01 13.23 16.63
CA TRP A 214 -0.96 13.27 15.52
C TRP A 214 -0.60 14.34 14.49
N TYR A 215 -0.71 13.95 13.23
CA TYR A 215 -0.37 14.77 12.08
C TYR A 215 -1.51 14.77 11.07
N VAL A 216 -1.75 15.92 10.43
CA VAL A 216 -2.69 16.04 9.31
C VAL A 216 -1.91 16.10 8.01
N ILE A 217 -2.24 15.22 7.08
CA ILE A 217 -1.62 15.10 5.76
C ILE A 217 -2.67 15.23 4.66
N ARG A 218 -2.22 15.48 3.43
CA ARG A 218 -3.06 15.31 2.24
C ARG A 218 -3.32 13.82 1.99
N ALA A 219 -4.48 13.48 1.44
CA ALA A 219 -4.72 12.14 0.94
C ALA A 219 -3.66 11.76 -0.12
N PRO A 220 -3.21 10.49 -0.13
CA PRO A 220 -2.16 10.06 -1.06
C PRO A 220 -2.68 10.02 -2.49
N MET A 221 -1.75 10.16 -3.44
CA MET A 221 -1.95 9.84 -4.84
C MET A 221 -1.21 8.54 -5.15
N ALA A 222 -1.92 7.58 -5.74
CA ALA A 222 -1.35 6.34 -6.22
C ALA A 222 -0.61 6.59 -7.53
N ASN A 223 0.70 6.41 -7.52
CA ASN A 223 1.53 6.47 -8.75
C ASN A 223 1.88 5.04 -9.20
N HIS A 224 2.57 4.88 -10.31
CA HIS A 224 3.07 3.57 -10.74
C HIS A 224 4.10 3.04 -9.76
N TYR A 225 3.75 1.98 -9.04
CA TYR A 225 4.70 1.18 -8.27
C TYR A 225 4.25 -0.28 -8.23
N THR A 226 5.18 -1.16 -7.88
CA THR A 226 4.91 -2.60 -7.70
C THR A 226 4.33 -2.82 -6.30
N PRO A 227 3.17 -3.49 -6.13
CA PRO A 227 2.49 -3.56 -4.83
C PRO A 227 3.35 -4.12 -3.68
N PRO A 228 4.13 -5.21 -3.88
CA PRO A 228 5.15 -5.64 -2.93
C PRO A 228 6.34 -4.68 -2.83
N GLY A 229 6.90 -4.56 -1.62
CA GLY A 229 8.06 -3.76 -1.29
C GLY A 229 7.76 -2.69 -0.24
N ARG A 230 8.69 -1.75 -0.10
CA ARG A 230 8.67 -0.76 1.00
C ARG A 230 7.55 0.28 0.89
N ALA A 231 6.97 0.45 -0.30
CA ALA A 231 5.85 1.36 -0.58
C ALA A 231 5.96 2.74 0.09
N THR A 232 7.17 3.32 0.10
CA THR A 232 7.49 4.54 0.83
C THR A 232 6.74 5.75 0.29
N ARG A 233 6.09 6.49 1.20
CA ARG A 233 5.40 7.76 0.92
C ARG A 233 5.97 8.87 1.78
N GLY A 234 6.01 10.06 1.20
CA GLY A 234 6.39 11.28 1.88
C GLY A 234 5.25 12.30 1.84
N PHE A 235 4.98 12.94 2.96
CA PHE A 235 3.93 13.94 3.09
C PHE A 235 4.47 15.19 3.76
N GLU A 236 4.19 16.37 3.18
CA GLU A 236 4.11 17.57 4.00
C GLU A 236 2.92 17.43 4.94
N ALA A 237 3.16 17.60 6.24
CA ALA A 237 2.17 17.38 7.28
C ALA A 237 2.09 18.56 8.23
N TYR A 238 0.92 18.73 8.84
CA TYR A 238 0.69 19.66 9.92
C TYR A 238 0.79 18.92 11.25
N ASP A 239 1.77 19.30 12.08
CA ASP A 239 1.90 18.85 13.47
C ASP A 239 0.86 19.57 14.33
N ILE A 240 -0.14 18.82 14.83
CA ILE A 240 -1.28 19.38 15.56
C ILE A 240 -0.84 20.04 16.87
N GLU A 241 0.13 19.42 17.57
CA GLU A 241 0.60 19.88 18.88
C GLU A 241 1.50 21.10 18.74
N ARG A 242 2.49 21.04 17.84
CA ARG A 242 3.50 22.10 17.67
C ARG A 242 3.07 23.17 16.68
N ARG A 243 1.92 22.99 16.03
CA ARG A 243 1.31 23.93 15.08
C ARG A 243 2.24 24.39 13.96
N ARG A 244 3.02 23.48 13.41
CA ARG A 244 4.00 23.78 12.35
C ARG A 244 3.97 22.73 11.26
N LYS A 245 4.59 23.07 10.13
CA LYS A 245 4.82 22.14 9.03
C LYS A 245 5.97 21.19 9.38
N VAL A 246 5.79 19.91 9.09
CA VAL A 246 6.79 18.85 9.21
C VAL A 246 6.71 17.92 7.99
N PHE A 247 7.64 16.99 7.86
CA PHE A 247 7.59 15.92 6.86
C PHE A 247 7.30 14.58 7.53
N VAL A 248 6.26 13.88 7.08
CA VAL A 248 5.94 12.51 7.53
C VAL A 248 6.34 11.53 6.43
N LYS A 249 7.16 10.56 6.80
CA LYS A 249 7.51 9.39 5.98
C LYS A 249 6.71 8.19 6.48
N ASP A 250 6.01 7.54 5.57
CA ASP A 250 5.24 6.31 5.79
C ASP A 250 5.88 5.21 4.94
N THR A 251 6.29 4.10 5.54
CA THR A 251 7.07 3.07 4.84
C THR A 251 6.87 1.71 5.47
N TRP A 252 6.98 0.67 4.66
CA TRP A 252 7.11 -0.70 5.10
C TRP A 252 8.60 -1.00 5.22
N ARG A 253 9.13 -0.97 6.45
CA ARG A 253 10.54 -1.28 6.69
C ARG A 253 10.74 -2.79 6.59
N VAL A 254 11.94 -3.22 6.20
CA VAL A 254 12.29 -4.63 6.27
C VAL A 254 12.36 -5.04 7.75
N ASP A 255 11.75 -6.17 8.07
CA ASP A 255 11.68 -6.70 9.44
C ASP A 255 12.52 -7.97 9.57
N LEU A 256 13.83 -7.78 9.43
CA LEU A 256 14.83 -8.85 9.60
C LEU A 256 15.80 -8.47 10.72
N ALA A 257 16.28 -9.49 11.43
CA ALA A 257 17.31 -9.30 12.45
C ALA A 257 18.55 -8.60 11.86
N GLY A 258 19.08 -7.62 12.58
CA GLY A 258 20.23 -6.81 12.16
C GLY A 258 19.89 -5.63 11.23
N ILE A 259 18.61 -5.43 10.88
CA ILE A 259 18.16 -4.21 10.18
C ILE A 259 17.52 -3.27 11.20
N GLU A 260 18.31 -2.26 11.59
CA GLU A 260 17.88 -1.25 12.56
C GLU A 260 16.80 -0.32 12.01
N LYS A 261 15.96 0.20 12.92
CA LYS A 261 14.92 1.18 12.54
C LYS A 261 15.60 2.50 12.19
N GLU A 262 15.08 3.16 11.15
CA GLU A 262 15.63 4.43 10.67
C GLU A 262 15.63 5.51 11.78
N GLY A 263 14.64 5.50 12.65
CA GLY A 263 14.55 6.43 13.79
C GLY A 263 15.63 6.21 14.84
N ASP A 264 16.02 4.96 15.08
CA ASP A 264 17.09 4.62 16.02
C ASP A 264 18.44 5.09 15.47
N THR A 265 18.64 4.96 14.16
CA THR A 265 19.76 5.60 13.45
C THR A 265 19.77 7.11 13.70
N TYR A 266 18.64 7.82 13.53
CA TYR A 266 18.60 9.26 13.80
C TYR A 266 18.95 9.61 15.25
N GLN A 267 18.52 8.80 16.22
CA GLN A 267 18.86 9.00 17.63
C GLN A 267 20.36 8.83 17.88
N LEU A 268 20.99 7.81 17.29
CA LEU A 268 22.43 7.58 17.37
C LEU A 268 23.22 8.77 16.80
N LEU A 269 22.84 9.25 15.61
CA LEU A 269 23.52 10.38 14.96
C LEU A 269 23.33 11.69 15.72
N TRP A 270 22.15 11.88 16.32
CA TRP A 270 21.89 13.03 17.17
C TRP A 270 22.76 13.00 18.44
N ALA A 271 22.86 11.84 19.10
CA ALA A 271 23.71 11.65 20.28
C ALA A 271 25.20 11.87 19.98
N ALA A 272 25.64 11.48 18.78
CA ALA A 272 26.99 11.74 18.28
C ALA A 272 27.22 13.20 17.82
N GLN A 273 26.23 14.08 17.97
CA GLN A 273 26.30 15.50 17.58
C GLN A 273 26.67 15.71 16.11
N VAL A 274 26.19 14.84 15.22
CA VAL A 274 26.43 14.95 13.77
C VAL A 274 25.84 16.26 13.25
N ARG A 275 26.68 17.05 12.55
CA ARG A 275 26.28 18.34 11.98
C ARG A 275 25.32 18.15 10.80
N ASN A 276 24.44 19.13 10.61
CA ASN A 276 23.48 19.19 9.50
C ASN A 276 22.47 18.03 9.43
N LEU A 277 22.32 17.26 10.52
CA LEU A 277 21.32 16.20 10.62
C LEU A 277 19.90 16.79 10.67
N ALA A 278 18.99 16.23 9.88
CA ALA A 278 17.57 16.55 10.00
C ALA A 278 17.02 16.04 11.34
N VAL A 279 16.24 16.87 12.04
CA VAL A 279 15.70 16.49 13.34
C VAL A 279 14.56 15.50 13.13
N CYS A 280 14.76 14.24 13.56
CA CYS A 280 13.72 13.23 13.66
C CYS A 280 12.98 13.40 14.99
N SER A 281 11.72 13.80 14.94
CA SER A 281 10.98 14.20 16.14
C SER A 281 9.94 13.19 16.63
N ALA A 282 9.58 12.22 15.80
CA ALA A 282 8.75 11.08 16.11
C ALA A 282 9.06 9.95 15.11
N SER A 283 9.07 8.71 15.57
CA SER A 283 9.29 7.56 14.70
C SER A 283 8.97 6.25 15.41
N GLY A 284 8.45 5.27 14.69
CA GLY A 284 8.24 3.93 15.23
C GLY A 284 7.36 3.04 14.36
N ASP A 285 7.30 1.78 14.76
CA ASP A 285 6.40 0.79 14.16
C ASP A 285 4.94 1.10 14.50
N ILE A 286 4.04 0.77 13.58
CA ILE A 286 2.61 1.01 13.73
C ILE A 286 1.94 -0.26 14.24
N GLY A 287 1.81 -0.38 15.56
CA GLY A 287 1.16 -1.52 16.20
C GLY A 287 1.73 -2.86 15.75
N ASP A 288 0.85 -3.80 15.46
CA ASP A 288 1.12 -5.15 14.96
C ASP A 288 1.01 -5.26 13.43
N GLN A 289 1.04 -4.14 12.70
CA GLN A 289 0.85 -4.10 11.25
C GLN A 289 2.06 -4.66 10.48
N ALA A 290 2.18 -5.98 10.46
CA ALA A 290 3.20 -6.72 9.73
C ALA A 290 2.60 -7.47 8.53
N THR A 291 3.42 -7.73 7.52
CA THR A 291 3.04 -8.63 6.42
C THR A 291 2.96 -10.07 6.91
N CYS A 292 2.24 -10.94 6.20
CA CYS A 292 2.09 -12.34 6.60
C CYS A 292 2.44 -13.33 5.48
N THR A 293 2.56 -12.87 4.22
CA THR A 293 2.81 -13.76 3.08
C THR A 293 4.10 -14.59 3.24
N HIS A 294 5.16 -14.00 3.81
CA HIS A 294 6.43 -14.69 4.05
C HIS A 294 6.31 -15.86 5.05
N LEU A 295 5.31 -15.85 5.94
CA LEU A 295 5.09 -16.91 6.93
C LEU A 295 4.69 -18.24 6.27
N TYR A 296 4.18 -18.17 5.03
CA TYR A 296 3.76 -19.34 4.28
C TYR A 296 4.84 -19.90 3.35
N LYS A 297 6.04 -19.29 3.29
CA LYS A 297 7.08 -19.66 2.32
C LYS A 297 7.47 -21.16 2.40
N ASP A 298 7.46 -21.72 3.62
CA ASP A 298 7.86 -23.10 3.90
C ASP A 298 6.64 -24.03 4.05
N ALA A 299 5.43 -23.54 3.75
CA ALA A 299 4.23 -24.36 3.84
C ALA A 299 4.25 -25.44 2.75
N PRO A 300 3.77 -26.67 3.02
CA PRO A 300 3.80 -27.77 2.04
C PRO A 300 3.06 -27.48 0.72
N TRP A 301 2.14 -26.52 0.74
CA TRP A 301 1.33 -26.10 -0.40
C TRP A 301 1.91 -24.87 -1.12
N ALA A 302 2.93 -24.22 -0.56
CA ALA A 302 3.52 -23.04 -1.17
C ALA A 302 4.47 -23.43 -2.31
N CYS A 303 4.41 -22.69 -3.42
CA CYS A 303 5.36 -22.84 -4.50
C CYS A 303 6.63 -22.03 -4.23
N ASP A 304 7.76 -22.47 -4.79
CA ASP A 304 9.01 -21.72 -4.73
C ASP A 304 8.85 -20.33 -5.33
N THR A 305 9.26 -19.31 -4.60
CA THR A 305 9.29 -17.95 -5.11
C THR A 305 10.63 -17.69 -5.78
N LYS A 306 10.62 -17.00 -6.94
CA LYS A 306 11.86 -16.62 -7.64
C LYS A 306 12.76 -15.70 -6.78
N HIS A 307 12.15 -14.96 -5.86
CA HIS A 307 12.80 -14.04 -4.94
C HIS A 307 12.39 -14.38 -3.51
N ASP A 308 13.26 -14.08 -2.55
CA ASP A 308 12.94 -14.25 -1.15
C ASP A 308 11.75 -13.37 -0.75
N LEU A 309 10.82 -13.97 -0.02
CA LEU A 309 9.70 -13.25 0.58
C LEU A 309 10.21 -12.50 1.82
N VAL A 310 10.54 -11.23 1.62
CA VAL A 310 11.09 -10.38 2.69
C VAL A 310 9.96 -9.91 3.62
N PRO A 311 10.06 -10.14 4.94
CA PRO A 311 9.10 -9.63 5.92
C PRO A 311 9.16 -8.11 6.03
N HIS A 312 8.00 -7.48 6.21
CA HIS A 312 7.93 -6.03 6.41
C HIS A 312 7.02 -5.67 7.58
N HIS A 313 7.39 -4.61 8.30
CA HIS A 313 6.58 -3.99 9.36
C HIS A 313 6.28 -2.55 8.95
N HIS A 314 5.02 -2.14 9.11
CA HIS A 314 4.61 -0.77 8.83
C HIS A 314 5.24 0.20 9.84
N TYR A 315 5.86 1.26 9.33
CA TYR A 315 6.69 2.18 10.07
C TYR A 315 6.46 3.62 9.63
N ARG A 316 6.40 4.56 10.57
CA ARG A 316 6.35 6.00 10.28
C ARG A 316 7.48 6.74 10.96
N LEU A 317 7.90 7.82 10.32
CA LEU A 317 8.94 8.71 10.82
C LEU A 317 8.61 10.17 10.46
N VAL A 318 8.93 11.09 11.36
CA VAL A 318 8.68 12.53 11.20
C VAL A 318 9.98 13.30 11.27
N LEU A 319 10.24 14.07 10.22
CA LEU A 319 11.33 15.03 10.15
C LEU A 319 10.79 16.45 10.31
N ASP A 320 11.44 17.24 11.14
CA ASP A 320 11.12 18.67 11.29
C ASP A 320 11.64 19.51 10.13
N THR A 321 12.47 18.92 9.29
CA THR A 321 13.02 19.51 8.07
C THR A 321 12.23 18.98 6.87
N ILE A 322 11.81 19.88 6.00
CA ILE A 322 11.10 19.54 4.76
C ILE A 322 12.07 19.83 3.62
N GLY A 323 12.44 18.78 2.88
CA GLY A 323 13.30 18.94 1.72
C GLY A 323 12.54 19.55 0.53
N GLN A 324 13.32 20.14 -0.37
CA GLN A 324 12.82 20.62 -1.66
C GLN A 324 13.29 19.71 -2.79
N SER A 325 12.60 19.76 -3.93
CA SER A 325 13.05 19.04 -5.12
C SER A 325 14.44 19.52 -5.53
N LEU A 326 15.32 18.58 -5.88
CA LEU A 326 16.66 18.90 -6.36
C LEU A 326 16.67 19.69 -7.68
N THR A 327 15.52 19.81 -8.35
CA THR A 327 15.33 20.59 -9.58
C THR A 327 14.83 22.02 -9.35
N LYS A 328 14.56 22.41 -8.10
CA LYS A 328 13.89 23.68 -7.76
C LYS A 328 14.80 24.70 -7.05
N PHE A 329 16.11 24.48 -7.03
CA PHE A 329 17.03 25.46 -6.44
C PHE A 329 17.03 26.76 -7.23
N SER A 330 17.13 27.89 -6.52
CA SER A 330 17.16 29.22 -7.13
C SER A 330 18.52 29.52 -7.79
N SER A 331 19.56 28.75 -7.44
CA SER A 331 20.90 28.87 -8.02
C SER A 331 21.75 27.60 -7.82
N SER A 332 22.78 27.44 -8.64
CA SER A 332 23.78 26.36 -8.46
C SER A 332 24.51 26.45 -7.11
N ARG A 333 24.67 27.67 -6.55
CA ARG A 333 25.30 27.87 -5.24
C ARG A 333 24.47 27.25 -4.12
N GLU A 334 23.15 27.42 -4.16
CA GLU A 334 22.22 26.83 -3.20
C GLU A 334 22.28 25.30 -3.29
N MET A 335 22.16 24.75 -4.51
CA MET A 335 22.29 23.31 -4.75
C MET A 335 23.60 22.74 -4.21
N LEU A 336 24.74 23.35 -4.54
CA LEU A 336 26.05 22.89 -4.08
C LEU A 336 26.19 22.99 -2.55
N ARG A 337 25.52 23.95 -1.91
CA ARG A 337 25.52 24.07 -0.46
C ARG A 337 24.71 22.96 0.21
N SER A 338 23.53 22.64 -0.31
CA SER A 338 22.75 21.50 0.19
C SER A 338 23.50 20.16 0.01
N VAL A 339 24.22 19.99 -1.12
CA VAL A 339 25.10 18.83 -1.33
C VAL A 339 26.28 18.83 -0.36
N LEU A 340 26.91 19.98 -0.11
CA LEU A 340 27.98 20.08 0.88
C LEU A 340 27.47 19.72 2.28
N ASP A 341 26.30 20.22 2.69
CA ASP A 341 25.71 19.93 3.98
C ASP A 341 25.38 18.45 4.13
N ALA A 342 24.94 17.80 3.04
CA ALA A 342 24.76 16.36 2.95
C ALA A 342 26.06 15.59 3.16
N ILE A 343 27.13 16.00 2.46
CA ILE A 343 28.45 15.38 2.58
C ILE A 343 28.99 15.56 4.00
N ILE A 344 28.85 16.75 4.60
CA ILE A 344 29.26 16.99 5.99
C ILE A 344 28.53 16.06 6.95
N CYS A 345 27.22 15.89 6.79
CA CYS A 345 26.44 14.95 7.60
C CYS A 345 26.92 13.49 7.40
N THR A 346 27.21 13.12 6.15
CA THR A 346 27.61 11.74 5.77
C THR A 346 29.07 11.43 6.13
N PHE A 347 29.97 12.43 6.13
CA PHE A 347 31.38 12.26 6.46
C PHE A 347 31.57 11.73 7.88
N PHE A 348 30.69 12.12 8.82
CA PHE A 348 30.68 11.54 10.16
C PHE A 348 30.18 10.09 10.20
N LEU A 349 29.38 9.63 9.21
CA LEU A 349 28.95 8.23 9.12
C LEU A 349 30.10 7.27 8.82
N PHE A 350 31.14 7.72 8.11
CA PHE A 350 32.30 6.88 7.77
C PHE A 350 33.25 6.61 8.95
N PHE A 351 33.14 7.37 10.05
CA PHE A 351 33.95 7.16 11.25
C PHE A 351 33.25 6.32 12.33
N PHE A 352 31.99 5.94 12.12
CA PHE A 352 31.27 4.96 12.95
C PHE A 352 31.17 3.63 12.17
N PRO A 353 31.61 2.50 12.73
CA PRO A 353 31.75 1.26 11.97
C PRO A 353 30.42 0.52 11.83
N SER A 354 29.46 1.05 11.05
CA SER A 354 28.31 0.28 10.53
C SER A 354 27.77 0.91 9.25
N GLN A 355 27.62 0.10 8.20
CA GLN A 355 27.14 0.49 6.87
C GLN A 355 25.78 1.22 6.93
N LEU A 356 25.76 2.52 6.62
CA LEU A 356 24.55 3.35 6.64
C LEU A 356 24.41 4.12 5.32
N LEU A 357 23.62 3.55 4.40
CA LEU A 357 23.13 4.24 3.21
C LEU A 357 21.85 5.00 3.59
N ILE A 358 22.00 6.25 4.01
CA ILE A 358 20.88 7.17 4.29
C ILE A 358 20.65 8.04 3.06
N PHE A 359 19.55 7.82 2.34
CA PHE A 359 18.94 8.86 1.51
C PHE A 359 17.92 9.60 2.39
N SER A 360 18.33 10.67 3.05
CA SER A 360 17.41 11.56 3.78
C SER A 360 17.64 13.01 3.40
N MET A 361 16.54 13.77 3.35
CA MET A 361 16.52 15.17 2.98
C MET A 361 17.38 16.00 3.93
N PHE A 362 18.38 16.67 3.38
CA PHE A 362 19.29 17.53 4.11
C PHE A 362 18.68 18.91 4.30
N ARG A 363 19.11 19.60 5.36
CA ARG A 363 18.72 20.98 5.64
C ARG A 363 19.31 21.87 4.51
N PRO A 364 18.50 22.60 3.73
CA PRO A 364 18.99 23.44 2.65
C PRO A 364 19.78 24.66 3.16
#